data_AF-A0A2V6P7Q4-F1
#
_entry.id   AF-A0A2V6P7Q4-F1
#
_cell.length_a   1.000
_cell.length_b   1.000
_cell.length_c   1.000
_cell.angle_alpha   90.00
_cell.angle_beta   90.00
_cell.angle_gamma   90.00
#
_symmetry.space_group_name_H-M   'P 1'
#
loop_
_entity.id
_entity.type
_entity.pdbx_description
1 polymer ?
#
loop_
_entity_poly.entity_id
_entity_poly.type
_entity_poly.pdbx_seq_one_letter_code
_entity_poly.pdbx_strand_id
1 'polypeptide(L)'
;TFLLANEGSNRPFPEIGIAEGHHYLTHHRNKQDMMDKVAEIDLWYMKHFARFLQKMDQTKDVDGKSLLHNSMIVYGSGNADGNRHTHVNLPVILAGAGGGALNTGRFNRFSPTPMSNLLLSMADRMGATGVERLGDSTGRLEAI
;
A
#
# COMPACT_ATOMS: atom_id res chain seq x y z
N THR A 1 -12.04 -0.47 9.07
CA THR A 1 -10.78 -0.19 8.35
C THR A 1 -10.58 1.32 8.26
N PHE A 2 -9.34 1.78 8.36
CA PHE A 2 -8.98 3.20 8.19
C PHE A 2 -8.24 3.34 6.86
N LEU A 3 -8.79 4.13 5.93
CA LEU A 3 -8.22 4.34 4.60
C LEU A 3 -7.55 5.71 4.54
N LEU A 4 -6.27 5.72 4.19
CA LEU A 4 -5.54 6.94 3.83
C LEU A 4 -5.32 6.93 2.32
N ALA A 5 -6.00 7.80 1.59
CA ALA A 5 -5.85 7.94 0.14
C ALA A 5 -5.60 9.40 -0.22
N ASN A 6 -4.38 9.71 -0.66
CA ASN A 6 -3.99 11.05 -1.09
C ASN A 6 -3.54 11.09 -2.58
N GLU A 7 -3.65 9.97 -3.30
CA GLU A 7 -3.08 9.78 -4.65
C GLU A 7 -3.67 10.73 -5.72
N GLY A 8 -4.93 11.14 -5.57
CA GLY A 8 -5.57 12.13 -6.45
C GLY A 8 -5.31 13.58 -6.05
N SER A 9 -4.64 13.82 -4.93
CA SER A 9 -4.42 15.16 -4.40
C SER A 9 -3.28 15.86 -5.12
N ASN A 10 -3.52 17.10 -5.58
CA ASN A 10 -2.47 17.95 -6.12
C ASN A 10 -1.69 18.69 -5.02
N ARG A 11 -1.52 18.05 -3.85
CA ARG A 11 -0.82 18.62 -2.70
C ARG A 11 0.67 18.84 -3.02
N PRO A 12 1.25 20.02 -2.67
CA PRO A 12 2.69 20.25 -2.71
C PRO A 12 3.39 19.72 -1.44
N PHE A 13 4.72 19.62 -1.50
CA PHE A 13 5.58 19.11 -0.42
C PHE A 13 6.73 20.09 -0.10
N PRO A 14 6.42 21.32 0.36
CA PRO A 14 7.45 22.31 0.70
C PRO A 14 8.40 21.83 1.82
N GLU A 15 7.96 20.90 2.67
CA GLU A 15 8.79 20.26 3.71
C GLU A 15 10.01 19.50 3.18
N ILE A 16 10.01 19.13 1.89
CA ILE A 16 11.15 18.55 1.16
C ILE A 16 11.55 19.39 -0.04
N GLY A 17 11.14 20.66 -0.08
CA GLY A 17 11.55 21.60 -1.15
C GLY A 17 10.82 21.43 -2.49
N ILE A 18 9.71 20.69 -2.54
CA ILE A 18 8.92 20.49 -3.76
C ILE A 18 7.64 21.33 -3.69
N ALA A 19 7.59 22.41 -4.46
CA ALA A 19 6.47 23.36 -4.44
C ALA A 19 5.34 22.99 -5.40
N GLU A 20 5.62 22.16 -6.41
CA GLU A 20 4.64 21.66 -7.36
C GLU A 20 3.72 20.62 -6.72
N GLY A 21 2.50 20.52 -7.23
CA GLY A 21 1.56 19.50 -6.76
C GLY A 21 1.96 18.10 -7.20
N HIS A 22 1.85 17.12 -6.30
CA HIS A 22 2.23 15.73 -6.59
C HIS A 22 1.46 15.16 -7.78
N HIS A 23 0.14 15.32 -7.84
CA HIS A 23 -0.65 14.85 -8.99
C HIS A 23 -0.17 15.45 -10.32
N TYR A 24 0.18 16.74 -10.36
CA TYR A 24 0.77 17.35 -11.55
C TYR A 24 2.10 16.69 -11.93
N LEU A 25 2.96 16.43 -10.93
CA LEU A 25 4.28 15.82 -11.14
C LEU A 25 4.18 14.39 -11.67
N THR A 26 3.15 13.62 -11.30
CA THR A 26 2.97 12.26 -11.82
C THR A 26 2.62 12.23 -13.31
N HIS A 27 2.11 13.32 -13.90
CA HIS A 27 2.00 13.51 -15.37
C HIS A 27 3.32 13.98 -15.99
N HIS A 28 4.42 13.30 -15.66
CA HIS A 28 5.79 13.75 -15.93
C HIS A 28 6.18 13.84 -17.41
N ARG A 29 5.43 13.22 -18.35
CA ARG A 29 5.74 13.19 -19.80
C ARG A 29 7.19 12.77 -20.11
N ASN A 30 7.72 11.83 -19.31
CA ASN A 30 9.12 11.37 -19.35
C ASN A 30 10.18 12.46 -19.10
N LYS A 31 9.81 13.58 -18.46
CA LYS A 31 10.77 14.59 -18.01
C LYS A 31 11.46 14.13 -16.74
N GLN A 32 12.79 14.07 -16.77
CA GLN A 32 13.60 13.51 -15.67
C GLN A 32 13.43 14.27 -14.36
N ASP A 33 13.40 15.61 -14.42
CA ASP A 33 13.23 16.47 -13.25
C ASP A 33 11.91 16.22 -12.51
N MET A 34 10.83 15.95 -13.24
CA MET A 34 9.53 15.60 -12.65
C MET A 34 9.56 14.18 -12.05
N MET A 35 10.16 13.22 -12.75
CA MET A 35 10.29 11.84 -12.24
C MET A 35 11.12 11.77 -10.96
N ASP A 36 12.23 12.52 -10.90
CA ASP A 36 13.09 12.58 -9.71
C ASP A 36 12.33 13.15 -8.50
N LYS A 37 11.53 14.20 -8.71
CA LYS A 37 10.66 14.77 -7.67
C LYS A 37 9.58 13.79 -7.20
N VAL A 38 8.96 13.04 -8.10
CA VAL A 38 8.00 11.98 -7.74
C VAL A 38 8.70 10.92 -6.88
N ALA A 39 9.87 10.45 -7.28
CA ALA A 39 10.65 9.48 -6.51
C ALA A 39 11.04 10.01 -5.12
N GLU A 40 11.34 11.31 -4.99
CA GLU A 40 11.63 11.94 -3.70
C GLU A 40 10.39 12.01 -2.79
N ILE A 41 9.21 12.32 -3.35
CA ILE A 41 7.93 12.27 -2.64
C ILE A 41 7.60 10.84 -2.18
N ASP A 42 7.76 9.84 -3.07
CA ASP A 42 7.55 8.43 -2.75
C ASP A 42 8.46 7.98 -1.60
N LEU A 43 9.73 8.35 -1.65
CA LEU A 43 10.69 8.08 -0.58
C LEU A 43 10.29 8.78 0.73
N TRP A 44 9.79 10.01 0.66
CA TRP A 44 9.30 10.73 1.83
C TRP A 44 8.13 10.01 2.50
N TYR A 45 7.14 9.55 1.74
CA TYR A 45 6.04 8.75 2.28
C TYR A 45 6.54 7.42 2.84
N MET A 46 7.47 6.76 2.15
CA MET A 46 8.00 5.47 2.58
C MET A 46 8.77 5.57 3.89
N LYS A 47 9.52 6.65 4.12
CA LYS A 47 10.15 6.95 5.41
C LYS A 47 9.11 7.12 6.52
N HIS A 48 8.00 7.81 6.27
CA HIS A 48 6.92 7.98 7.25
C HIS A 48 6.18 6.67 7.53
N PHE A 49 5.92 5.88 6.49
CA PHE A 49 5.32 4.55 6.62
C PHE A 49 6.22 3.62 7.46
N ALA A 50 7.53 3.60 7.21
CA ALA A 50 8.47 2.82 8.00
C ALA A 50 8.45 3.23 9.48
N ARG A 51 8.45 4.53 9.78
CA ARG A 51 8.33 5.05 11.16
C ARG A 51 7.00 4.66 11.81
N PHE A 52 5.91 4.69 11.05
CA PHE A 52 4.59 4.26 11.51
C PHE A 52 4.59 2.78 11.89
N LEU A 53 5.12 1.91 11.02
CA LEU A 53 5.24 0.48 11.31
C LEU A 53 6.14 0.20 12.52
N GLN A 54 7.28 0.89 12.65
CA GLN A 54 8.16 0.77 13.82
C GLN A 54 7.44 1.14 15.11
N LYS A 55 6.63 2.21 15.10
CA LYS A 55 5.83 2.61 16.26
C LYS A 55 4.80 1.54 16.62
N MET A 56 4.12 0.96 15.63
CA MET A 56 3.17 -0.13 15.85
C MET A 56 3.87 -1.39 16.40
N ASP A 57 5.07 -1.69 15.94
CA ASP A 57 5.82 -2.85 16.42
C ASP A 57 6.31 -2.69 17.87
N GLN A 58 6.67 -1.47 18.25
CA GLN A 58 7.08 -1.14 19.62
C GLN A 58 5.90 -1.02 20.59
N THR A 59 4.68 -0.84 20.08
CA THR A 59 3.47 -0.71 20.89
C THR A 59 2.92 -2.10 21.21
N LYS A 60 2.77 -2.42 22.49
CA LYS A 60 2.16 -3.69 22.94
C LYS A 60 0.64 -3.62 22.83
N ASP A 61 0.06 -4.71 22.34
CA ASP A 61 -1.37 -4.95 22.35
C ASP A 61 -1.78 -5.76 23.60
N VAL A 62 -3.08 -5.95 23.81
CA VAL A 62 -3.64 -6.57 25.03
C VAL A 62 -3.21 -8.03 25.25
N ASP A 63 -2.78 -8.71 24.20
CA ASP A 63 -2.27 -10.10 24.22
C ASP A 63 -0.74 -10.19 24.44
N GLY A 64 -0.05 -9.05 24.62
CA GLY A 64 1.39 -8.96 24.80
C GLY A 64 2.21 -9.02 23.49
N LYS A 65 1.59 -9.23 22.34
CA LYS A 65 2.21 -9.08 21.01
C LYS A 65 2.30 -7.60 20.65
N SER A 66 2.97 -7.29 19.54
CA SER A 66 2.99 -5.91 19.04
C SER A 66 1.69 -5.59 18.31
N LEU A 67 1.28 -4.32 18.31
CA LEU A 67 0.11 -3.87 17.55
C LEU A 67 0.27 -4.19 16.05
N LEU A 68 1.51 -4.15 15.54
CA LEU A 68 1.81 -4.54 14.16
C LEU A 68 1.55 -6.05 13.92
N HIS A 69 1.87 -6.92 14.87
CA HIS A 69 1.55 -8.36 14.77
C HIS A 69 0.06 -8.60 14.56
N ASN A 70 -0.79 -7.88 15.30
CA ASN A 70 -2.25 -8.02 15.23
C ASN A 70 -2.91 -7.21 14.10
N SER A 71 -2.14 -6.53 13.27
CA SER A 71 -2.64 -5.70 12.18
C SER A 71 -2.38 -6.31 10.81
N MET A 72 -3.18 -5.90 9.82
CA MET A 72 -2.88 -6.05 8.40
C MET A 72 -2.99 -4.68 7.73
N ILE A 73 -1.93 -4.25 7.07
CA ILE A 73 -1.82 -2.92 6.46
C ILE A 73 -1.40 -3.08 5.01
N VAL A 74 -2.22 -2.58 4.08
CA VAL A 74 -1.86 -2.45 2.67
C VAL A 74 -1.30 -1.06 2.43
N TYR A 75 -0.12 -0.99 1.84
CA TYR A 75 0.48 0.24 1.33
C TYR A 75 0.82 0.05 -0.15
N GLY A 76 0.45 1.02 -0.98
CA GLY A 76 0.67 0.98 -2.42
C GLY A 76 -0.16 2.03 -3.14
N SER A 77 -0.14 1.97 -4.47
CA SER A 77 -0.92 2.86 -5.32
C SER A 77 -1.83 2.06 -6.26
N GLY A 78 -2.92 2.70 -6.69
CA GLY A 78 -3.79 2.17 -7.74
C GLY A 78 -3.11 2.15 -9.11
N ASN A 79 -2.01 2.88 -9.28
CA ASN A 79 -1.27 2.99 -10.53
C ASN A 79 0.21 2.62 -10.31
N ALA A 80 0.80 1.79 -11.17
CA ALA A 80 2.24 1.52 -11.11
C ALA A 80 3.08 2.61 -11.80
N ASP A 81 2.45 3.39 -12.68
CA ASP A 81 3.00 4.56 -13.36
C ASP A 81 1.85 5.55 -13.50
N GLY A 82 1.98 6.70 -12.83
CA GLY A 82 0.96 7.75 -12.84
C GLY A 82 0.80 8.44 -14.19
N ASN A 83 1.89 8.60 -14.96
CA ASN A 83 1.85 9.26 -16.27
C ASN A 83 1.12 8.41 -17.31
N ARG A 84 1.26 7.08 -17.22
CA ARG A 84 0.56 6.13 -18.10
C ARG A 84 -0.79 5.68 -17.58
N HIS A 85 -1.11 5.99 -16.34
CA HIS A 85 -2.24 5.40 -15.61
C HIS A 85 -2.28 3.86 -15.70
N THR A 86 -1.12 3.20 -15.64
CA THR A 86 -1.11 1.73 -15.75
C THR A 86 -1.52 1.08 -14.43
N HIS A 87 -2.45 0.12 -14.52
CA HIS A 87 -2.94 -0.67 -13.39
C HIS A 87 -2.28 -2.06 -13.32
N VAL A 88 -1.20 -2.27 -14.08
CA VAL A 88 -0.49 -3.55 -14.18
C VAL A 88 0.80 -3.48 -13.36
N ASN A 89 1.14 -4.57 -12.67
CA ASN A 89 2.35 -4.71 -11.86
C ASN A 89 2.45 -3.64 -10.75
N LEU A 90 1.38 -3.50 -9.97
CA LEU A 90 1.26 -2.52 -8.90
C LEU A 90 2.31 -2.73 -7.80
N PRO A 91 2.92 -1.65 -7.26
CA PRO A 91 3.76 -1.73 -6.08
C PRO A 91 2.87 -1.87 -4.84
N VAL A 92 2.88 -3.06 -4.22
CA VAL A 92 2.06 -3.36 -3.04
C VAL A 92 2.93 -3.95 -1.93
N ILE A 93 2.78 -3.40 -0.73
CA ILE A 93 3.33 -3.92 0.52
C ILE A 93 2.15 -4.33 1.41
N LEU A 94 2.15 -5.58 1.86
CA LEU A 94 1.31 -6.06 2.95
C LEU A 94 2.17 -6.17 4.21
N ALA A 95 1.91 -5.29 5.18
CA ALA A 95 2.64 -5.22 6.44
C ALA A 95 1.78 -5.71 7.62
N GLY A 96 2.46 -6.22 8.65
CA GLY A 96 1.84 -6.86 9.81
C GLY A 96 1.73 -8.38 9.66
N ALA A 97 1.23 -9.04 10.71
CA ALA A 97 1.10 -10.50 10.74
C ALA A 97 -0.36 -10.98 10.79
N GLY A 98 -1.33 -10.07 10.88
CA GLY A 98 -2.77 -10.41 10.96
C GLY A 98 -3.10 -11.37 12.10
N GLY A 99 -2.49 -11.20 13.28
CA GLY A 99 -2.64 -12.11 14.41
C GLY A 99 -1.98 -13.48 14.19
N GLY A 100 -0.95 -13.54 13.33
CA GLY A 100 -0.27 -14.78 12.93
C GLY A 100 -0.86 -15.47 11.70
N ALA A 101 -1.89 -14.89 11.07
CA ALA A 101 -2.52 -15.43 9.86
C ALA A 101 -1.73 -15.17 8.56
N LEU A 102 -0.73 -14.28 8.59
CA LEU A 102 0.10 -13.94 7.44
C LEU A 102 1.52 -14.50 7.55
N ASN A 103 2.07 -14.93 6.42
CA ASN A 103 3.44 -15.41 6.32
C ASN A 103 4.35 -14.28 5.80
N THR A 104 4.99 -13.56 6.73
CA THR A 104 5.76 -12.33 6.45
C THR A 104 7.18 -12.59 5.94
N GLY A 105 7.87 -11.53 5.50
CA GLY A 105 9.31 -11.58 5.15
C GLY A 105 9.60 -12.19 3.78
N ARG A 106 8.64 -12.09 2.86
CA ARG A 106 8.70 -12.71 1.53
C ARG A 106 8.41 -11.69 0.44
N PHE A 107 8.96 -11.96 -0.75
CA PHE A 107 8.59 -11.28 -1.99
C PHE A 107 7.84 -12.28 -2.86
N ASN A 108 6.60 -11.95 -3.23
CA ASN A 108 5.76 -12.80 -4.06
C ASN A 108 5.49 -12.10 -5.39
N ARG A 109 5.80 -12.79 -6.50
CA ARG A 109 5.39 -12.38 -7.83
C ARG A 109 4.26 -13.27 -8.29
N PHE A 110 3.10 -12.68 -8.51
CA PHE A 110 1.92 -13.38 -9.01
C PHE A 110 1.84 -13.29 -10.54
N SER A 111 1.15 -14.24 -11.17
CA SER A 111 0.62 -14.05 -12.51
C SER A 111 -0.37 -12.86 -12.51
N PRO A 112 -0.76 -12.31 -13.68
CA PRO A 112 -1.73 -11.21 -13.74
C PRO A 112 -2.97 -11.52 -12.88
N THR A 113 -3.10 -10.79 -11.77
CA THR A 113 -4.09 -11.06 -10.72
C THR A 113 -4.71 -9.74 -10.27
N PRO A 114 -6.06 -9.66 -10.17
CA PRO A 114 -6.72 -8.48 -9.64
C PRO A 114 -6.28 -8.16 -8.21
N MET A 115 -6.03 -6.89 -7.91
CA MET A 115 -5.73 -6.42 -6.54
C MET A 115 -6.88 -6.73 -5.57
N SER A 116 -8.10 -6.79 -6.08
CA SER A 116 -9.28 -7.19 -5.33
C SER A 116 -9.21 -8.62 -4.75
N ASN A 117 -8.41 -9.52 -5.34
CA ASN A 117 -8.16 -10.84 -4.76
C ASN A 117 -7.41 -10.75 -3.42
N LEU A 118 -6.43 -9.84 -3.30
CA LEU A 118 -5.73 -9.56 -2.04
C LEU A 118 -6.71 -9.01 -1.01
N LEU A 119 -7.50 -8.02 -1.39
CA LEU A 119 -8.47 -7.37 -0.49
C LEU A 119 -9.55 -8.36 -0.01
N LEU A 120 -10.01 -9.26 -0.88
CA LEU A 120 -10.95 -10.32 -0.50
C LEU A 120 -10.32 -11.28 0.52
N SER A 121 -9.09 -11.72 0.30
CA SER A 121 -8.36 -12.59 1.24
C SER A 121 -8.05 -11.94 2.59
N MET A 122 -7.88 -10.61 2.60
CA MET A 122 -7.77 -9.85 3.84
C MET A 122 -9.11 -9.77 4.56
N ALA A 123 -10.22 -9.54 3.86
CA ALA A 123 -11.55 -9.51 4.46
C ALA A 123 -11.88 -10.83 5.17
N ASP A 124 -11.59 -11.98 4.56
CA ASP A 124 -11.77 -13.29 5.20
C ASP A 124 -10.96 -13.41 6.51
N ARG A 125 -9.68 -13.00 6.48
CA ARG A 125 -8.80 -13.03 7.66
C ARG A 125 -9.23 -12.06 8.76
N MET A 126 -9.97 -11.00 8.41
CA MET A 126 -10.61 -10.11 9.37
C MET A 126 -11.93 -10.67 9.94
N GLY A 127 -12.33 -11.88 9.53
CA GLY A 127 -13.56 -12.52 9.99
C GLY A 127 -14.82 -12.09 9.23
N ALA A 128 -14.69 -11.44 8.07
CA ALA A 128 -15.84 -11.15 7.23
C ALA A 128 -16.42 -12.47 6.68
N THR A 129 -17.70 -12.72 6.92
CA THR A 129 -18.39 -13.93 6.46
C THR A 129 -19.30 -13.63 5.28
N GLY A 130 -19.43 -14.58 4.35
CA GLY A 130 -20.37 -14.46 3.21
C GLY A 130 -19.93 -13.50 2.11
N VAL A 131 -18.67 -13.05 2.12
CA VAL A 131 -18.11 -12.25 1.01
C VAL A 131 -17.60 -13.19 -0.07
N GLU A 132 -18.43 -13.43 -1.08
CA GLU A 132 -18.08 -14.30 -2.20
C GLU A 132 -17.18 -13.60 -3.22
N ARG A 133 -17.34 -12.28 -3.37
CA ARG A 133 -16.66 -11.46 -4.38
C ARG A 133 -16.49 -10.01 -3.91
N LEU A 134 -15.37 -9.40 -4.29
CA LEU A 134 -15.11 -7.97 -4.12
C LEU A 134 -14.67 -7.37 -5.46
N GLY A 135 -15.44 -6.45 -6.03
CA GLY A 135 -15.09 -5.81 -7.31
C GLY A 135 -14.85 -6.82 -8.44
N ASP A 136 -13.68 -6.74 -9.07
CA ASP A 136 -13.23 -7.64 -10.14
C ASP A 136 -12.51 -8.89 -9.64
N SER A 137 -12.64 -9.24 -8.35
CA SER A 137 -11.94 -10.40 -7.79
C SER A 137 -12.35 -11.68 -8.51
N THR A 138 -11.37 -12.46 -8.94
CA THR A 138 -11.56 -13.77 -9.56
C THR A 138 -11.35 -14.92 -8.58
N GLY A 139 -10.89 -14.62 -7.37
CA GLY A 139 -10.66 -15.59 -6.31
C GLY A 139 -9.97 -14.97 -5.11
N ARG A 140 -9.55 -15.82 -4.17
CA ARG A 140 -8.71 -15.43 -3.04
C ARG A 140 -7.25 -15.50 -3.47
N LEU A 141 -6.45 -14.53 -3.04
CA LEU A 141 -5.00 -14.60 -3.23
C LEU A 141 -4.43 -15.62 -2.23
N GLU A 142 -3.95 -16.74 -2.75
CA GLU A 142 -3.35 -17.79 -1.94
C GLU A 142 -2.03 -17.31 -1.31
N ALA A 143 -1.72 -17.84 -0.12
CA ALA A 143 -0.44 -17.68 0.56
C ALA A 143 0.02 -16.23 0.84
N ILE A 144 -0.90 -15.32 1.21
CA ILE A 144 -0.56 -14.09 1.94
C ILE A 144 -0.32 -14.39 3.42
#